data_AF-A0A8J7ST27-F1
#
_entry.id   AF-A0A8J7ST27-F1
#
_cell.length_a   1.000
_cell.length_b   1.000
_cell.length_c   1.000
_cell.angle_alpha   90.00
_cell.angle_beta   90.00
_cell.angle_gamma   90.00
#
_symmetry.space_group_name_H-M   'P 1'
#
loop_
_entity.id
_entity.type
_entity.pdbx_description
1 polymer ?
#
loop_
_entity_poly.entity_id
_entity_poly.type
_entity_poly.pdbx_seq_one_letter_code
_entity_poly.pdbx_strand_id
1 'polypeptide(L)'
;MKKLLKEGLTFDDVLLIPNYSEVLPHQTSLRTRLTKNLWLNMPLISAGMDTVTEAEMAIAMARNGGIGVIHKNMSIQEQAEEVIKVKRSQNFVISKPIYLSADHYVYEAEELMAKYKISGVPITDENGILVGILTNRDLRFETNHNRKIVEVMTIENLITAPVGTTLEASKAILQKHRIEKLPLVDANFKLGGLITIKDIEKAIQFPDAAKDEKGRLLVAAAIGTSKDTLERVEALVNAGVDVLVSSLNEPLIRYSGFVE
;
A
#
# COMPACT_ATOMS: atom_id res chain seq x y z
N MET A 1 -27.26 49.47 -2.03
CA MET A 1 -26.87 48.36 -2.93
C MET A 1 -25.36 48.17 -2.87
N LYS A 2 -24.86 47.04 -2.34
CA LYS A 2 -23.43 46.71 -2.45
C LYS A 2 -23.18 46.24 -3.89
N LYS A 3 -22.53 47.09 -4.68
CA LYS A 3 -22.04 46.74 -6.02
C LYS A 3 -20.97 45.67 -5.85
N LEU A 4 -21.05 44.55 -6.59
CA LEU A 4 -19.97 43.58 -6.66
C LEU A 4 -18.73 44.29 -7.24
N LEU A 5 -17.71 44.50 -6.40
CA LEU A 5 -16.47 45.21 -6.76
C LEU A 5 -15.40 44.27 -7.34
N LYS A 6 -15.60 42.96 -7.28
CA LYS A 6 -14.64 41.96 -7.73
C LYS A 6 -15.20 41.19 -8.91
N GLU A 7 -14.37 41.05 -9.94
CA GLU A 7 -14.60 40.16 -11.07
C GLU A 7 -14.03 38.79 -10.73
N GLY A 8 -14.71 37.73 -11.19
CA GLY A 8 -14.26 36.35 -11.09
C GLY A 8 -13.94 35.84 -12.49
N LEU A 9 -12.84 35.11 -12.64
CA LEU A 9 -12.41 34.49 -13.89
C LEU A 9 -12.47 32.97 -13.74
N THR A 10 -12.83 32.26 -14.82
CA THR A 10 -12.72 30.81 -14.96
C THR A 10 -11.57 30.43 -15.90
N PHE A 11 -11.33 29.13 -16.09
CA PHE A 11 -10.24 28.62 -16.92
C PHE A 11 -10.33 29.08 -18.38
N ASP A 12 -11.54 29.16 -18.95
CA ASP A 12 -11.76 29.54 -20.35
C ASP A 12 -11.58 31.05 -20.61
N ASP A 13 -11.50 31.87 -19.56
CA ASP A 13 -11.34 33.32 -19.69
C ASP A 13 -9.88 33.73 -19.93
N VAL A 14 -8.91 32.80 -19.79
CA VAL A 14 -7.47 33.12 -19.78
C VAL A 14 -6.64 32.12 -20.60
N LEU A 15 -5.49 32.59 -21.07
CA LEU A 15 -4.47 31.76 -21.74
C LEU A 15 -3.09 32.03 -21.13
N LEU A 16 -2.23 31.00 -21.13
CA LEU A 16 -0.84 31.14 -20.72
C LEU A 16 -0.01 31.72 -21.88
N ILE A 17 0.77 32.77 -21.58
CA ILE A 17 1.69 33.36 -22.55
C ILE A 17 2.96 32.49 -22.61
N PRO A 18 3.34 31.94 -23.78
CA PRO A 18 4.57 31.16 -23.92
C PRO A 18 5.81 32.00 -23.60
N ASN A 19 6.84 31.35 -23.05
CA ASN A 19 8.14 31.96 -22.82
C ASN A 19 9.27 31.01 -23.26
N TYR A 20 10.49 31.54 -23.39
CA TYR A 20 11.65 30.75 -23.74
C TYR A 20 11.89 29.63 -22.71
N SER A 21 12.20 28.42 -23.20
CA SER A 21 12.51 27.24 -22.37
C SER A 21 13.64 26.45 -22.99
N GLU A 22 14.65 26.10 -22.18
CA GLU A 22 15.71 25.16 -22.53
C GLU A 22 15.36 23.72 -22.11
N VAL A 23 14.27 23.55 -21.35
CA VAL A 23 13.82 22.26 -20.83
C VAL A 23 12.84 21.62 -21.81
N LEU A 24 13.10 20.36 -22.17
CA LEU A 24 12.19 19.57 -22.99
C LEU A 24 11.00 19.06 -22.15
N PRO A 25 9.79 18.88 -22.72
CA PRO A 25 8.61 18.47 -21.96
C PRO A 25 8.80 17.22 -21.08
N HIS A 26 9.50 16.19 -21.57
CA HIS A 26 9.75 14.95 -20.82
C HIS A 26 10.78 15.09 -19.69
N GLN A 27 11.50 16.22 -19.63
CA GLN A 27 12.46 16.54 -18.56
C GLN A 27 11.81 17.36 -17.44
N THR A 28 10.57 17.82 -17.65
CA THR A 28 9.86 18.60 -16.63
C THR A 28 9.47 17.73 -15.43
N SER A 29 9.56 18.29 -14.23
CA SER A 29 9.14 17.59 -13.01
C SER A 29 7.68 17.91 -12.71
N LEU A 30 6.87 16.86 -12.57
CA LEU A 30 5.49 16.94 -12.11
C LEU A 30 5.37 16.81 -10.58
N ARG A 31 6.50 16.71 -9.87
CA ARG A 31 6.52 16.51 -8.43
C ARG A 31 5.88 17.71 -7.73
N THR A 32 4.91 17.45 -6.86
CA THR A 32 4.17 18.49 -6.14
C THR A 32 4.01 18.14 -4.66
N ARG A 33 3.74 19.15 -3.84
CA ARG A 33 3.55 19.01 -2.40
C ARG A 33 2.06 19.09 -2.08
N LEU A 34 1.48 17.99 -1.60
CA LEU A 34 0.07 17.93 -1.22
C LEU A 34 -0.17 18.50 0.19
N THR A 35 0.67 18.12 1.14
CA THR A 35 0.62 18.61 2.52
C THR A 35 2.01 19.07 2.97
N LYS A 36 2.14 19.62 4.18
CA LYS A 36 3.45 19.99 4.73
C LYS A 36 4.44 18.82 4.65
N ASN A 37 4.02 17.57 4.86
CA ASN A 37 4.97 16.47 4.95
C ASN A 37 4.82 15.43 3.83
N LEU A 38 3.91 15.64 2.86
CA LEU A 38 3.62 14.66 1.82
C LEU A 38 3.81 15.24 0.42
N TRP A 39 4.60 14.52 -0.37
CA TRP A 39 4.87 14.80 -1.77
C TRP A 39 4.21 13.75 -2.66
N LEU A 40 3.73 14.21 -3.81
CA LEU A 40 3.27 13.37 -4.91
C LEU A 40 4.24 13.51 -6.09
N ASN A 41 4.35 12.46 -6.90
CA ASN A 41 5.15 12.50 -8.12
C ASN A 41 4.37 13.07 -9.31
N MET A 42 3.04 13.14 -9.19
CA MET A 42 2.13 13.72 -10.17
C MET A 42 1.05 14.56 -9.46
N PRO A 43 0.65 15.73 -9.97
CA PRO A 43 -0.30 16.64 -9.30
C PRO A 43 -1.76 16.26 -9.56
N LEU A 44 -2.07 14.96 -9.46
CA LEU A 44 -3.43 14.45 -9.68
C LEU A 44 -3.95 13.72 -8.44
N ILE A 45 -5.20 14.01 -8.12
CA ILE A 45 -5.93 13.44 -6.98
C ILE A 45 -7.29 12.98 -7.49
N SER A 46 -7.68 11.73 -7.22
CA SER A 46 -9.03 11.28 -7.55
C SER A 46 -10.02 11.69 -6.46
N ALA A 47 -11.20 12.14 -6.87
CA ALA A 47 -12.21 12.68 -5.97
C ALA A 47 -12.76 11.61 -5.02
N GLY A 48 -13.04 12.00 -3.77
CA GLY A 48 -13.63 11.16 -2.72
C GLY A 48 -15.12 10.89 -2.90
N MET A 49 -15.50 10.40 -4.07
CA MET A 49 -16.88 10.08 -4.48
C MET A 49 -17.03 8.57 -4.69
N ASP A 50 -18.19 8.03 -4.35
CA ASP A 50 -18.54 6.60 -4.49
C ASP A 50 -18.42 6.08 -5.92
N THR A 51 -18.78 6.92 -6.89
CA THR A 51 -18.68 6.61 -8.32
C THR A 51 -17.27 6.73 -8.89
N VAL A 52 -16.29 7.16 -8.09
CA VAL A 52 -14.94 7.48 -8.58
C VAL A 52 -13.87 6.66 -7.88
N THR A 53 -13.82 6.68 -6.54
CA THR A 53 -12.62 6.22 -5.81
C THR A 53 -12.91 5.25 -4.68
N GLU A 54 -12.75 3.96 -4.99
CA GLU A 54 -12.50 2.87 -4.04
C GLU A 54 -11.04 2.38 -4.15
N ALA A 55 -10.67 1.27 -3.52
CA ALA A 55 -9.29 0.79 -3.47
C ALA A 55 -8.67 0.59 -4.85
N GLU A 56 -9.40 0.09 -5.84
CA GLU A 56 -8.86 -0.15 -7.18
C GLU A 56 -8.38 1.16 -7.84
N MET A 57 -9.21 2.21 -7.79
CA MET A 57 -8.84 3.52 -8.30
C MET A 57 -7.71 4.14 -7.48
N ALA A 58 -7.76 4.06 -6.14
CA ALA A 58 -6.71 4.60 -5.29
C ALA A 58 -5.34 3.92 -5.54
N ILE A 59 -5.33 2.60 -5.77
CA ILE A 59 -4.14 1.85 -6.16
C ILE A 59 -3.63 2.34 -7.52
N ALA A 60 -4.50 2.52 -8.51
CA ALA A 60 -4.12 2.99 -9.83
C ALA A 60 -3.54 4.41 -9.79
N MET A 61 -4.17 5.33 -9.04
CA MET A 61 -3.68 6.69 -8.85
C MET A 61 -2.31 6.71 -8.18
N ALA A 62 -2.15 5.98 -7.08
CA ALA A 62 -0.89 5.92 -6.37
C ALA A 62 0.22 5.30 -7.23
N ARG A 63 -0.06 4.26 -8.01
CA ARG A 63 0.92 3.67 -8.94
C ARG A 63 1.42 4.63 -10.01
N ASN A 64 0.60 5.57 -10.45
CA ASN A 64 0.98 6.59 -11.43
C ASN A 64 1.53 7.88 -10.78
N GLY A 65 1.74 7.88 -9.46
CA GLY A 65 2.36 9.01 -8.75
C GLY A 65 1.42 10.05 -8.18
N GLY A 66 0.10 9.87 -8.36
CA GLY A 66 -0.94 10.66 -7.70
C GLY A 66 -1.38 10.04 -6.37
N ILE A 67 -2.60 10.37 -5.93
CA ILE A 67 -3.22 9.76 -4.74
C ILE A 67 -4.73 9.66 -4.94
N GLY A 68 -5.35 8.59 -4.43
CA GLY A 68 -6.80 8.46 -4.42
C GLY A 68 -7.39 8.77 -3.04
N VAL A 69 -8.52 9.46 -3.02
CA VAL A 69 -9.31 9.71 -1.80
C VAL A 69 -10.45 8.71 -1.73
N ILE A 70 -10.41 7.75 -0.80
CA ILE A 70 -11.51 6.81 -0.58
C ILE A 70 -12.73 7.57 -0.04
N HIS A 71 -13.88 7.44 -0.69
CA HIS A 71 -15.11 8.11 -0.27
C HIS A 71 -15.63 7.61 1.09
N LYS A 72 -16.53 8.37 1.72
CA LYS A 72 -17.10 8.06 3.03
C LYS A 72 -18.51 7.44 2.99
N ASN A 73 -19.05 7.20 1.80
CA ASN A 73 -20.41 6.67 1.60
C ASN A 73 -20.47 5.14 1.82
N MET A 74 -19.97 4.71 2.98
CA MET A 74 -19.89 3.32 3.45
C MET A 74 -19.66 3.31 4.97
N SER A 75 -19.73 2.15 5.61
CA SER A 75 -19.44 2.03 7.04
C SER A 75 -17.99 2.42 7.36
N ILE A 76 -17.70 2.66 8.64
CA ILE A 76 -16.34 2.98 9.10
C ILE A 76 -15.40 1.81 8.80
N GLN A 77 -15.87 0.60 9.05
CA GLN A 77 -15.13 -0.64 8.85
C GLN A 77 -14.84 -0.88 7.38
N GLU A 78 -15.83 -0.76 6.49
CA GLU A 78 -15.62 -0.90 5.04
C GLU A 78 -14.60 0.11 4.51
N GLN A 79 -14.68 1.38 4.95
CA GLN A 79 -13.72 2.40 4.52
C GLN A 79 -12.30 2.08 4.99
N ALA A 80 -12.14 1.58 6.22
CA ALA A 80 -10.86 1.13 6.74
C ALA A 80 -10.33 -0.10 5.98
N GLU A 81 -11.20 -1.03 5.59
CA GLU A 81 -10.84 -2.17 4.75
C GLU A 81 -10.35 -1.75 3.37
N GLU A 82 -10.99 -0.78 2.71
CA GLU A 82 -10.53 -0.20 1.46
C GLU A 82 -9.12 0.41 1.60
N VAL A 83 -8.88 1.18 2.66
CA VAL A 83 -7.54 1.69 2.97
C VAL A 83 -6.53 0.56 3.14
N ILE A 84 -6.87 -0.49 3.90
CA ILE A 84 -6.01 -1.66 4.11
C ILE A 84 -5.69 -2.34 2.77
N LYS A 85 -6.67 -2.49 1.86
CA LYS A 85 -6.46 -3.05 0.52
C LYS A 85 -5.42 -2.24 -0.26
N VAL A 86 -5.51 -0.90 -0.24
CA VAL A 86 -4.52 -0.03 -0.89
C VAL A 86 -3.13 -0.18 -0.26
N LYS A 87 -3.04 -0.08 1.07
CA LYS A 87 -1.77 -0.18 1.80
C LYS A 87 -1.12 -1.57 1.70
N ARG A 88 -1.87 -2.62 1.34
CA ARG A 88 -1.36 -3.98 1.11
C ARG A 88 -1.11 -4.31 -0.36
N SER A 89 -1.58 -3.48 -1.30
CA SER A 89 -1.52 -3.80 -2.74
C SER A 89 -0.09 -3.88 -3.28
N GLN A 90 0.80 -3.12 -2.67
CA GLN A 90 2.22 -3.08 -3.00
C GLN A 90 2.98 -2.74 -1.74
N ASN A 91 3.70 -3.74 -1.21
CA ASN A 91 4.64 -3.59 -0.13
C ASN A 91 5.98 -4.06 -0.64
N PHE A 92 7.01 -3.23 -0.51
CA PHE A 92 8.36 -3.68 -0.81
C PHE A 92 8.80 -4.81 0.14
N VAL A 93 8.40 -4.71 1.42
CA VAL A 93 8.59 -5.75 2.44
C VAL A 93 7.27 -6.03 3.13
N ILE A 94 6.86 -7.29 3.16
CA ILE A 94 5.73 -7.74 3.98
C ILE A 94 6.25 -7.86 5.43
N SER A 95 6.00 -6.86 6.28
CA SER A 95 6.56 -6.81 7.66
C SER A 95 5.93 -7.81 8.64
N LYS A 96 4.70 -8.25 8.38
CA LYS A 96 4.02 -9.30 9.15
C LYS A 96 3.54 -10.37 8.17
N PRO A 97 4.44 -11.22 7.65
CA PRO A 97 4.05 -12.30 6.78
C PRO A 97 3.16 -13.28 7.56
N ILE A 98 2.19 -13.87 6.88
CA ILE A 98 1.44 -14.97 7.46
C ILE A 98 2.34 -16.19 7.42
N TYR A 99 2.51 -16.87 8.56
CA TYR A 99 3.35 -18.05 8.71
C TYR A 99 2.55 -19.18 9.36
N LEU A 100 3.03 -20.42 9.17
CA LEU A 100 2.48 -21.62 9.78
C LEU A 100 3.57 -22.35 10.57
N SER A 101 3.16 -23.24 11.48
CA SER A 101 4.08 -24.18 12.14
C SER A 101 4.28 -25.43 11.28
N ALA A 102 5.44 -26.08 11.43
CA ALA A 102 5.79 -27.33 10.76
C ALA A 102 4.82 -28.49 11.04
N ASP A 103 4.06 -28.40 12.15
CA ASP A 103 3.05 -29.39 12.54
C ASP A 103 1.69 -29.22 11.85
N HIS A 104 1.43 -28.10 11.18
CA HIS A 104 0.21 -27.91 10.41
C HIS A 104 0.18 -28.86 9.21
N TYR A 105 -1.02 -29.07 8.68
CA TYR A 105 -1.23 -29.89 7.51
C TYR A 105 -1.15 -29.08 6.22
N VAL A 106 -0.87 -29.77 5.12
CA VAL A 106 -0.79 -29.15 3.78
C VAL A 106 -2.11 -28.48 3.39
N TYR A 107 -3.27 -29.06 3.70
CA TYR A 107 -4.57 -28.45 3.39
C TYR A 107 -4.77 -27.08 4.06
N GLU A 108 -4.24 -26.89 5.27
CA GLU A 108 -4.34 -25.60 5.99
C GLU A 108 -3.53 -24.51 5.28
N ALA A 109 -2.36 -24.89 4.76
CA ALA A 109 -1.55 -24.00 3.95
C ALA A 109 -2.24 -23.65 2.62
N GLU A 110 -2.88 -24.61 1.96
CA GLU A 110 -3.63 -24.37 0.72
C GLU A 110 -4.82 -23.43 0.92
N GLU A 111 -5.61 -23.65 1.96
CA GLU A 111 -6.73 -22.76 2.31
C GLU A 111 -6.23 -21.33 2.55
N LEU A 112 -5.11 -21.19 3.26
CA LEU A 112 -4.51 -19.90 3.55
C LEU A 112 -3.97 -19.23 2.27
N MET A 113 -3.27 -19.99 1.43
CA MET A 113 -2.77 -19.50 0.14
C MET A 113 -3.91 -19.06 -0.78
N ALA A 114 -5.01 -19.81 -0.84
CA ALA A 114 -6.19 -19.48 -1.62
C ALA A 114 -6.91 -18.23 -1.08
N LYS A 115 -7.11 -18.16 0.23
CA LYS A 115 -7.80 -17.05 0.91
C LYS A 115 -7.07 -15.72 0.74
N TYR A 116 -5.74 -15.73 0.89
CA TYR A 116 -4.92 -14.52 0.82
C TYR A 116 -4.28 -14.30 -0.56
N LYS A 117 -4.53 -15.19 -1.53
CA LYS A 117 -3.93 -15.17 -2.88
C LYS A 117 -2.40 -15.07 -2.86
N ILE A 118 -1.76 -15.73 -1.89
CA ILE A 118 -0.30 -15.80 -1.75
C ILE A 118 0.20 -17.14 -2.29
N SER A 119 1.36 -17.14 -2.95
CA SER A 119 1.91 -18.36 -3.58
C SER A 119 2.93 -19.11 -2.70
N GLY A 120 3.03 -18.75 -1.43
CA GLY A 120 3.99 -19.35 -0.51
C GLY A 120 3.93 -18.74 0.89
N VAL A 121 4.24 -19.57 1.87
CA VAL A 121 4.06 -19.34 3.30
C VAL A 121 5.36 -19.72 4.02
N PRO A 122 6.00 -18.79 4.74
CA PRO A 122 7.11 -19.09 5.64
C PRO A 122 6.65 -20.01 6.78
N ILE A 123 7.51 -20.94 7.19
CA ILE A 123 7.24 -21.87 8.28
C ILE A 123 8.16 -21.52 9.45
N THR A 124 7.58 -21.32 10.63
CA THR A 124 8.33 -20.96 11.83
C THR A 124 8.12 -21.96 12.97
N ASP A 125 9.06 -22.01 13.91
CA ASP A 125 8.88 -22.70 15.19
C ASP A 125 8.00 -21.87 16.16
N GLU A 126 7.81 -22.40 17.37
CA GLU A 126 7.07 -21.74 18.46
C GLU A 126 7.71 -20.42 18.92
N ASN A 127 9.02 -20.24 18.69
CA ASN A 127 9.79 -19.05 19.06
C ASN A 127 9.80 -17.97 17.95
N GLY A 128 9.20 -18.27 16.79
CA GLY A 128 9.19 -17.42 15.60
C GLY A 128 10.44 -17.53 14.73
N ILE A 129 11.30 -18.53 14.96
CA ILE A 129 12.49 -18.83 14.16
C ILE A 129 12.05 -19.46 12.85
N LEU A 130 12.59 -18.96 11.74
CA LEU A 130 12.29 -19.48 10.42
C LEU A 130 12.93 -20.86 10.22
N VAL A 131 12.10 -21.89 10.04
CA VAL A 131 12.54 -23.28 9.85
C VAL A 131 12.39 -23.78 8.40
N GLY A 132 11.60 -23.10 7.59
CA GLY A 132 11.43 -23.46 6.18
C GLY A 132 10.50 -22.51 5.42
N ILE A 133 10.26 -22.83 4.15
CA ILE A 133 9.25 -22.16 3.33
C ILE A 133 8.48 -23.20 2.52
N LEU A 134 7.17 -23.00 2.42
CA LEU A 134 6.29 -23.79 1.58
C LEU A 134 5.82 -22.93 0.41
N THR A 135 5.92 -23.43 -0.82
CA THR A 135 5.54 -22.69 -2.04
C THR A 135 4.57 -23.48 -2.90
N ASN A 136 3.86 -22.80 -3.81
CA ASN A 136 3.00 -23.47 -4.80
C ASN A 136 3.74 -24.53 -5.62
N ARG A 137 5.06 -24.42 -5.79
CA ARG A 137 5.85 -25.42 -6.53
C ARG A 137 5.92 -26.75 -5.78
N ASP A 138 5.99 -26.70 -4.46
CA ASP A 138 6.07 -27.87 -3.59
C ASP A 138 4.72 -28.59 -3.54
N LEU A 139 3.63 -27.83 -3.59
CA LEU A 139 2.25 -28.34 -3.57
C LEU A 139 1.76 -28.87 -4.91
N ARG A 140 2.29 -28.38 -6.04
CA ARG A 140 1.77 -28.66 -7.39
C ARG A 140 1.76 -30.15 -7.77
N PHE A 141 2.62 -30.95 -7.14
CA PHE A 141 2.75 -32.37 -7.42
C PHE A 141 2.32 -33.25 -6.24
N GLU A 142 1.86 -32.64 -5.15
CA GLU A 142 1.39 -33.38 -3.98
C GLU A 142 -0.05 -33.86 -4.24
N THR A 143 -0.30 -35.12 -3.96
CA THR A 143 -1.64 -35.73 -4.13
C THR A 143 -2.31 -35.98 -2.78
N ASN A 144 -1.52 -35.96 -1.69
CA ASN A 144 -2.01 -36.18 -0.34
C ASN A 144 -1.88 -34.92 0.54
N HIS A 145 -2.96 -34.14 0.60
CA HIS A 145 -3.04 -32.90 1.39
C HIS A 145 -3.17 -33.12 2.91
N ASN A 146 -3.26 -34.37 3.37
CA ASN A 146 -3.32 -34.73 4.80
C ASN A 146 -1.93 -35.00 5.42
N ARG A 147 -0.84 -34.69 4.72
CA ARG A 147 0.51 -34.78 5.26
C ARG A 147 0.87 -33.51 6.03
N LYS A 148 1.80 -33.65 6.98
CA LYS A 148 2.35 -32.50 7.70
C LYS A 148 3.24 -31.66 6.80
N ILE A 149 3.25 -30.34 7.01
CA ILE A 149 4.07 -29.38 6.26
C ILE A 149 5.56 -29.73 6.35
N VAL A 150 6.04 -30.21 7.49
CA VAL A 150 7.44 -30.61 7.68
C VAL A 150 7.95 -31.62 6.64
N GLU A 151 7.06 -32.45 6.08
CA GLU A 151 7.44 -33.48 5.11
C GLU A 151 7.58 -32.96 3.67
N VAL A 152 7.04 -31.77 3.39
CA VAL A 152 6.90 -31.20 2.03
C VAL A 152 7.63 -29.86 1.89
N MET A 153 7.83 -29.13 2.99
CA MET A 153 8.47 -27.81 2.95
C MET A 153 9.94 -27.88 2.52
N THR A 154 10.44 -26.78 1.97
CA THR A 154 11.87 -26.62 1.71
C THR A 154 12.59 -26.24 3.01
N ILE A 155 13.47 -27.12 3.47
CA ILE A 155 14.29 -26.94 4.69
C ILE A 155 15.74 -26.62 4.31
N GLU A 156 16.30 -27.36 3.34
CA GLU A 156 17.69 -27.22 2.92
C GLU A 156 17.88 -26.04 1.96
N ASN A 157 19.01 -25.34 2.09
CA ASN A 157 19.37 -24.17 1.26
C ASN A 157 18.36 -23.03 1.31
N LEU A 158 17.78 -22.77 2.48
CA LEU A 158 16.90 -21.63 2.69
C LEU A 158 17.67 -20.32 2.47
N ILE A 159 17.40 -19.66 1.35
CA ILE A 159 18.00 -18.36 1.05
C ILE A 159 17.21 -17.29 1.80
N THR A 160 17.87 -16.62 2.73
CA THR A 160 17.31 -15.53 3.53
C THR A 160 18.13 -14.25 3.36
N ALA A 161 17.57 -13.13 3.80
CA ALA A 161 18.28 -11.86 3.87
C ALA A 161 18.02 -11.16 5.21
N PRO A 162 18.90 -10.28 5.69
CA PRO A 162 18.69 -9.57 6.94
C PRO A 162 17.53 -8.56 6.83
N VAL A 163 16.83 -8.30 7.94
CA VAL A 163 15.88 -7.17 8.03
C VAL A 163 16.61 -5.87 7.68
N GLY A 164 16.00 -5.05 6.81
CA GLY A 164 16.59 -3.81 6.29
C GLY A 164 17.27 -3.95 4.93
N THR A 165 17.21 -5.12 4.29
CA THR A 165 17.73 -5.31 2.93
C THR A 165 17.02 -4.39 1.91
N THR A 166 17.82 -3.66 1.13
CA THR A 166 17.35 -2.75 0.06
C THR A 166 16.69 -3.48 -1.12
N LEU A 167 15.97 -2.75 -1.97
CA LEU A 167 15.34 -3.27 -3.18
C LEU A 167 16.36 -3.84 -4.16
N GLU A 168 17.46 -3.14 -4.35
CA GLU A 168 18.55 -3.52 -5.26
C GLU A 168 19.24 -4.80 -4.79
N ALA A 169 19.56 -4.88 -3.49
CA ALA A 169 20.16 -6.07 -2.90
C ALA A 169 19.20 -7.28 -2.96
N SER A 170 17.92 -7.06 -2.64
CA SER A 170 16.90 -8.11 -2.71
C SER A 170 16.73 -8.65 -4.13
N LYS A 171 16.70 -7.75 -5.12
CA LYS A 171 16.66 -8.12 -6.55
C LYS A 171 17.85 -8.97 -6.94
N ALA A 172 19.06 -8.59 -6.52
CA ALA A 172 20.27 -9.35 -6.81
C ALA A 172 20.24 -10.76 -6.21
N ILE A 173 19.76 -10.92 -4.97
CA ILE A 173 19.63 -12.22 -4.30
C ILE A 173 18.60 -13.10 -5.01
N LEU A 174 17.39 -12.57 -5.26
CA LEU A 174 16.33 -13.30 -5.96
C LEU A 174 16.77 -13.77 -7.35
N GLN A 175 17.47 -12.90 -8.10
CA GLN A 175 17.98 -13.23 -9.44
C GLN A 175 19.11 -14.28 -9.39
N LYS A 176 20.07 -14.13 -8.47
CA LYS A 176 21.20 -15.05 -8.31
C LYS A 176 20.74 -16.47 -7.98
N HIS A 177 19.77 -16.59 -7.07
CA HIS A 177 19.28 -17.88 -6.58
C HIS A 177 18.05 -18.39 -7.35
N ARG A 178 17.51 -17.61 -8.29
CA ARG A 178 16.32 -17.95 -9.11
C ARG A 178 15.12 -18.36 -8.26
N ILE A 179 14.88 -17.62 -7.18
CA ILE A 179 13.78 -17.83 -6.23
C ILE A 179 12.77 -16.69 -6.33
N GLU A 180 11.51 -16.97 -6.04
CA GLU A 180 10.42 -15.98 -6.10
C GLU A 180 10.15 -15.26 -4.78
N LYS A 181 10.63 -15.81 -3.66
CA LYS A 181 10.35 -15.35 -2.30
C LYS A 181 11.62 -15.34 -1.49
N LEU A 182 11.86 -14.24 -0.79
CA LEU A 182 13.02 -14.03 0.06
C LEU A 182 12.56 -13.68 1.47
N PRO A 183 12.58 -14.63 2.41
CA PRO A 183 12.32 -14.37 3.82
C PRO A 183 13.39 -13.44 4.40
N LEU A 184 12.94 -12.46 5.17
CA LEU A 184 13.81 -11.58 5.94
C LEU A 184 13.89 -12.06 7.39
N VAL A 185 15.11 -12.21 7.90
CA VAL A 185 15.36 -12.68 9.26
C VAL A 185 16.16 -11.67 10.07
N ASP A 186 15.93 -11.66 11.38
CA ASP A 186 16.74 -10.87 12.32
C ASP A 186 18.04 -11.61 12.73
N ALA A 187 18.80 -11.03 13.65
CA ALA A 187 20.05 -11.63 14.15
C ALA A 187 19.85 -12.98 14.88
N ASN A 188 18.64 -13.26 15.37
CA ASN A 188 18.27 -14.52 16.03
C ASN A 188 17.56 -15.49 15.08
N PHE A 189 17.62 -15.23 13.76
CA PHE A 189 16.95 -16.01 12.73
C PHE A 189 15.40 -16.01 12.83
N LYS A 190 14.82 -15.04 13.54
CA LYS A 190 13.37 -14.86 13.61
C LYS A 190 12.85 -14.20 12.35
N LEU A 191 11.69 -14.65 11.88
CA LEU A 191 11.05 -14.10 10.68
C LEU A 191 10.60 -12.66 10.92
N GLY A 192 11.28 -11.71 10.28
CA GLY A 192 10.99 -10.28 10.35
C GLY A 192 10.27 -9.73 9.11
N GLY A 193 10.22 -10.49 8.02
CA GLY A 193 9.46 -10.11 6.83
C GLY A 193 9.57 -11.06 5.65
N LEU A 194 8.93 -10.70 4.53
CA LEU A 194 8.99 -11.45 3.28
C LEU A 194 9.01 -10.48 2.08
N ILE A 195 9.94 -10.70 1.15
CA ILE A 195 10.00 -10.00 -0.13
C ILE A 195 9.63 -10.97 -1.24
N THR A 196 8.82 -10.52 -2.21
CA THR A 196 8.43 -11.35 -3.36
C THR A 196 8.88 -10.73 -4.68
N ILE A 197 9.11 -11.58 -5.69
CA ILE A 197 9.46 -11.13 -7.04
C ILE A 197 8.36 -10.25 -7.65
N LYS A 198 7.08 -10.54 -7.35
CA LYS A 198 5.93 -9.75 -7.80
C LYS A 198 5.99 -8.31 -7.29
N ASP A 199 6.47 -8.08 -6.07
CA ASP A 199 6.61 -6.73 -5.51
C ASP A 199 7.74 -5.95 -6.20
N ILE A 200 8.82 -6.64 -6.61
CA ILE A 200 9.90 -6.07 -7.42
C ILE A 200 9.43 -5.75 -8.83
N GLU A 201 8.70 -6.65 -9.48
CA GLU A 201 8.12 -6.42 -10.80
C GLU A 201 7.20 -5.19 -10.81
N LYS A 202 6.32 -5.06 -9.80
CA LYS A 202 5.49 -3.88 -9.62
C LYS A 202 6.31 -2.60 -9.39
N ALA A 203 7.42 -2.68 -8.67
CA ALA A 203 8.29 -1.52 -8.45
C ALA A 203 8.98 -1.06 -9.74
N ILE A 204 9.31 -2.00 -10.64
CA ILE A 204 9.87 -1.68 -11.96
C ILE A 204 8.79 -1.16 -12.91
N GLN A 205 7.59 -1.74 -12.88
CA GLN A 205 6.47 -1.34 -13.73
C GLN A 205 5.97 0.07 -13.41
N PHE A 206 6.01 0.47 -12.13
CA PHE A 206 5.51 1.74 -11.64
C PHE A 206 6.63 2.51 -10.90
N PRO A 207 7.59 3.10 -11.63
CA PRO A 207 8.73 3.80 -11.04
C PRO A 207 8.29 5.08 -10.31
N ASP A 208 7.29 5.78 -10.83
CA ASP A 208 6.77 7.03 -10.26
C ASP A 208 5.71 6.82 -9.18
N ALA A 209 5.50 5.58 -8.72
CA ALA A 209 4.50 5.27 -7.71
C ALA A 209 4.69 6.09 -6.42
N ALA A 210 3.62 6.73 -5.97
CA ALA A 210 3.52 7.50 -4.75
C ALA A 210 3.49 6.53 -3.55
N LYS A 211 4.56 6.53 -2.75
CA LYS A 211 4.77 5.59 -1.65
C LYS A 211 5.08 6.31 -0.34
N ASP A 212 4.73 5.68 0.78
CA ASP A 212 5.20 6.08 2.11
C ASP A 212 6.63 5.61 2.37
N GLU A 213 7.18 5.98 3.53
CA GLU A 213 8.54 5.61 3.96
C GLU A 213 8.76 4.09 4.07
N LYS A 214 7.68 3.31 4.18
CA LYS A 214 7.71 1.84 4.25
C LYS A 214 7.56 1.20 2.86
N GLY A 215 7.49 2.00 1.80
CA GLY A 215 7.34 1.53 0.42
C GLY A 215 5.92 1.09 0.06
N ARG A 216 4.91 1.47 0.86
CA ARG A 216 3.50 1.15 0.62
C ARG A 216 2.84 2.30 -0.13
N LEU A 217 1.87 2.00 -1.00
CA LEU A 217 1.17 3.05 -1.76
C LEU A 217 0.52 4.09 -0.83
N LEU A 218 0.54 5.35 -1.25
CA LEU A 218 -0.15 6.43 -0.56
C LEU A 218 -1.66 6.36 -0.80
N VAL A 219 -2.44 6.65 0.24
CA VAL A 219 -3.91 6.68 0.17
C VAL A 219 -4.46 7.79 1.06
N ALA A 220 -5.49 8.46 0.56
CA ALA A 220 -6.28 9.43 1.31
C ALA A 220 -7.68 8.87 1.59
N ALA A 221 -8.35 9.40 2.60
CA ALA A 221 -9.74 9.06 2.89
C ALA A 221 -10.55 10.30 3.22
N ALA A 222 -11.77 10.36 2.69
CA ALA A 222 -12.73 11.41 3.00
C ALA A 222 -13.34 11.17 4.39
N ILE A 223 -13.51 12.25 5.16
CA ILE A 223 -14.19 12.24 6.46
C ILE A 223 -15.29 13.31 6.48
N GLY A 224 -16.29 13.10 7.33
CA GLY A 224 -17.34 14.08 7.61
C GLY A 224 -16.99 15.00 8.78
N THR A 225 -18.03 15.63 9.32
CA THR A 225 -17.99 16.42 10.57
C THR A 225 -19.10 16.05 11.53
N SER A 226 -19.69 14.86 11.34
CA SER A 226 -20.70 14.27 12.21
C SER A 226 -20.06 13.69 13.49
N LYS A 227 -20.87 13.30 14.47
CA LYS A 227 -20.38 12.80 15.78
C LYS A 227 -19.49 11.55 15.66
N ASP A 228 -19.72 10.72 14.66
CA ASP A 228 -18.94 9.51 14.34
C ASP A 228 -17.58 9.80 13.66
N THR A 229 -17.27 11.07 13.37
CA THR A 229 -16.03 11.43 12.65
C THR A 229 -14.79 10.99 13.41
N LEU A 230 -14.77 11.12 14.74
CA LEU A 230 -13.59 10.74 15.53
C LEU A 230 -13.34 9.23 15.49
N GLU A 231 -14.40 8.42 15.62
CA GLU A 231 -14.34 6.96 15.50
C GLU A 231 -13.87 6.57 14.09
N ARG A 232 -14.38 7.24 13.06
CA ARG A 232 -13.94 7.02 11.66
C ARG A 232 -12.47 7.35 11.47
N VAL A 233 -12.02 8.50 12.00
CA VAL A 233 -10.61 8.91 11.93
C VAL A 233 -9.72 7.88 12.62
N GLU A 234 -10.09 7.41 13.82
CA GLU A 234 -9.32 6.40 14.54
C GLU A 234 -9.20 5.10 13.73
N ALA A 235 -10.30 4.60 13.18
CA ALA A 235 -10.28 3.40 12.34
C ALA A 235 -9.40 3.56 11.10
N LEU A 236 -9.46 4.72 10.42
CA LEU A 236 -8.66 5.01 9.22
C LEU A 236 -7.16 5.18 9.55
N VAL A 237 -6.83 5.80 10.68
CA VAL A 237 -5.44 5.92 11.15
C VAL A 237 -4.88 4.54 11.49
N ASN A 238 -5.66 3.69 12.16
CA ASN A 238 -5.29 2.31 12.45
C ASN A 238 -5.11 1.46 11.17
N ALA A 239 -5.92 1.72 10.14
CA ALA A 239 -5.76 1.14 8.80
C ALA A 239 -4.51 1.64 8.06
N GLY A 240 -3.96 2.79 8.47
CA GLY A 240 -2.73 3.37 7.93
C GLY A 240 -2.95 4.35 6.78
N VAL A 241 -4.05 5.13 6.82
CA VAL A 241 -4.29 6.24 5.89
C VAL A 241 -3.18 7.30 5.99
N ASP A 242 -2.81 7.92 4.86
CA ASP A 242 -1.74 8.92 4.82
C ASP A 242 -2.28 10.37 4.85
N VAL A 243 -3.50 10.59 4.35
CA VAL A 243 -4.17 11.91 4.34
C VAL A 243 -5.65 11.78 4.66
N LEU A 244 -6.15 12.65 5.54
CA LEU A 244 -7.58 12.81 5.80
C LEU A 244 -8.11 14.05 5.07
N VAL A 245 -9.18 13.88 4.30
CA VAL A 245 -9.83 14.97 3.56
C VAL A 245 -11.17 15.28 4.20
N SER A 246 -11.30 16.46 4.80
CA SER A 246 -12.59 16.92 5.32
C SER A 246 -13.52 17.27 4.16
N SER A 247 -14.59 16.48 3.99
CA SER A 247 -15.61 16.69 2.96
C SER A 247 -16.78 17.47 3.57
N LEU A 248 -16.73 18.78 3.37
CA LEU A 248 -17.71 19.79 3.77
C LEU A 248 -18.22 20.53 2.53
N ASN A 249 -19.55 20.67 2.40
CA ASN A 249 -20.12 21.50 1.33
C ASN A 249 -19.92 23.01 1.58
N GLU A 250 -19.74 23.43 2.84
CA GLU A 250 -19.35 24.80 3.20
C GLU A 250 -18.24 24.79 4.26
N PRO A 251 -17.00 25.16 3.92
CA PRO A 251 -15.87 25.17 4.87
C PRO A 251 -15.90 26.37 5.85
N LEU A 252 -16.90 27.26 5.75
CA LEU A 252 -17.06 28.43 6.62
C LEU A 252 -18.09 28.18 7.72
N ILE A 253 -17.86 27.17 8.56
CA ILE A 253 -18.43 27.24 9.91
C ILE A 253 -17.62 28.31 10.65
N ARG A 254 -18.10 29.56 10.65
CA ARG A 254 -17.64 30.58 11.59
C ARG A 254 -17.97 30.06 12.99
N TYR A 255 -17.05 29.35 13.64
CA TYR A 255 -17.10 29.13 15.08
C TYR A 255 -16.80 30.45 15.78
N SER A 256 -17.80 31.32 15.88
CA SER A 256 -17.83 32.43 16.83
C SER A 256 -18.42 31.92 18.13
N GLY A 257 -17.61 31.24 18.94
CA GLY A 257 -18.04 30.79 20.26
C GLY A 257 -17.26 29.56 20.70
N PHE A 258 -16.07 29.78 21.24
CA PHE A 258 -15.42 29.04 22.32
C PHE A 258 -14.07 29.75 22.56
N VAL A 259 -14.17 30.97 23.07
CA VAL A 259 -13.10 31.61 23.86
C VAL A 259 -13.81 32.13 25.10
N GLU A 260 -13.96 31.25 26.08
CA GLU A 260 -13.90 31.56 27.51
C GLU A 260 -13.19 30.39 28.20
#